data_AF-A0A2R7M0S2-F1
#
_entry.id   AF-A0A2R7M0S2-F1
#
_cell.length_a   1.000
_cell.length_b   1.000
_cell.length_c   1.000
_cell.angle_alpha   90.00
_cell.angle_beta   90.00
_cell.angle_gamma   90.00
#
_symmetry.space_group_name_H-M   'P 1'
#
loop_
_entity.id
_entity.type
_entity.pdbx_description
1 polymer ?
#
loop_
_entity_poly.entity_id
_entity_poly.type
_entity_poly.pdbx_seq_one_letter_code
_entity_poly.pdbx_strand_id
1 'polypeptide(L)' 'DGSGRWMRAVGVPAKSSVSGGVVLAARGRLGAAVVSPPLDEQGRSVRGRLASEALSDELHLHAFAR' A
#
# COMPACT_ATOMS: atom_id res chain seq x y z
N ASP A 1 10.82 0.82 10.82
CA ASP A 1 9.59 1.39 11.44
C ASP A 1 8.43 1.69 10.47
N GLY A 2 8.59 1.53 9.16
CA GLY A 2 7.53 1.86 8.18
C GLY A 2 6.40 0.85 8.03
N SER A 3 6.71 -0.44 8.19
CA SER A 3 5.80 -1.56 7.95
C SER A 3 4.65 -1.62 8.96
N GLY A 4 4.89 -1.28 10.22
CA GLY A 4 3.84 -1.21 11.24
C GLY A 4 2.81 -0.11 10.93
N ARG A 5 3.28 1.09 10.57
CA ARG A 5 2.38 2.18 10.12
C ARG A 5 1.61 1.81 8.85
N TRP A 6 2.26 1.12 7.92
CA TRP A 6 1.62 0.60 6.72
C TRP A 6 0.48 -0.37 7.05
N MET A 7 0.75 -1.38 7.88
CA MET A 7 -0.28 -2.36 8.25
C MET A 7 -1.43 -1.75 9.05
N ARG A 8 -1.21 -0.65 9.77
CA ARG A 8 -2.27 0.08 10.47
C ARG A 8 -3.16 0.92 9.54
N ALA A 9 -2.58 1.51 8.50
CA ALA A 9 -3.30 2.41 7.58
C ALA A 9 -3.92 1.65 6.40
N VAL A 10 -3.17 0.74 5.79
CA VAL A 10 -3.55 0.00 4.58
C VAL A 10 -4.00 -1.42 4.92
N GLY A 11 -3.31 -2.10 5.84
CA GLY A 11 -3.69 -3.46 6.26
C GLY A 11 -3.53 -4.56 5.20
N VAL A 12 -2.86 -4.28 4.08
CA VAL A 12 -2.59 -5.26 3.02
C VAL A 12 -1.09 -5.51 2.94
N PRO A 13 -0.60 -6.77 2.92
CA PRO A 13 0.81 -7.06 2.66
C PRO A 13 1.30 -6.39 1.38
N ALA A 14 2.47 -5.73 1.47
CA ALA A 14 2.97 -4.94 0.36
C ALA A 14 4.50 -4.84 0.31
N LYS A 15 5.02 -4.51 -0.87
CA LYS A 15 6.42 -4.12 -1.07
C LYS A 15 6.50 -2.85 -1.92
N SER A 16 7.32 -1.91 -1.48
CA SER A 16 7.62 -0.68 -2.24
C SER A 16 9.01 -0.70 -2.88
N SER A 17 9.20 0.16 -3.89
CA SER A 17 10.44 0.40 -4.61
C SER A 17 10.70 1.92 -4.73
N VAL A 18 11.97 2.32 -4.80
CA VAL A 18 12.39 3.71 -5.07
C VAL A 18 12.05 4.17 -6.50
N SER A 19 11.62 3.27 -7.37
CA SER A 19 11.01 3.65 -8.66
C SER A 19 9.60 4.25 -8.52
N GLY A 20 9.07 4.34 -7.29
CA GLY A 20 7.71 4.77 -7.02
C GLY A 20 6.66 3.66 -7.17
N GLY A 21 7.10 2.41 -7.34
CA GLY A 21 6.23 1.24 -7.40
C GLY A 21 5.83 0.72 -6.01
N VAL A 22 4.57 0.31 -5.86
CA VAL A 22 4.04 -0.41 -4.71
C VAL A 22 3.25 -1.62 -5.21
N VAL A 23 3.58 -2.81 -4.72
CA VAL A 23 2.85 -4.06 -5.02
C VAL A 23 2.08 -4.51 -3.78
N LEU A 24 0.81 -4.87 -3.94
CA LEU A 24 -0.14 -5.28 -2.92
C LEU A 24 -0.57 -6.73 -3.13
N ALA A 25 -0.70 -7.49 -2.03
CA ALA A 25 -1.18 -8.87 -2.06
C ALA A 25 -2.22 -9.13 -0.96
N ALA A 26 -3.50 -8.99 -1.30
CA ALA A 26 -4.63 -9.35 -0.46
C ALA A 26 -5.03 -10.82 -0.71
N ARG A 27 -4.81 -11.67 0.29
CA ARG A 27 -4.97 -13.13 0.19
C ARG A 27 -6.39 -13.51 -0.28
N GLY A 28 -6.48 -14.24 -1.38
CA GLY A 28 -7.75 -14.74 -1.93
C GLY A 28 -8.67 -13.66 -2.49
N ARG A 29 -8.18 -12.42 -2.66
CA ARG A 29 -8.98 -11.25 -3.00
C ARG A 29 -8.38 -10.49 -4.18
N LEU A 30 -7.17 -9.97 -4.04
CA LEU A 30 -6.56 -9.06 -5.03
C LEU A 30 -5.03 -9.12 -5.01
N GLY A 31 -4.44 -9.18 -6.20
CA GLY A 31 -3.07 -8.73 -6.43
C GLY A 31 -3.10 -7.43 -7.23
N ALA A 32 -2.40 -6.39 -6.78
CA ALA A 32 -2.41 -5.08 -7.44
C ALA A 32 -1.03 -4.41 -7.40
N ALA A 33 -0.81 -3.46 -8.30
CA ALA A 33 0.37 -2.60 -8.28
C ALA A 33 -0.02 -1.15 -8.61
N VAL A 34 0.62 -0.22 -7.91
CA VAL A 34 0.51 1.23 -8.16
C VAL A 34 1.89 1.75 -8.51
N VAL A 35 2.00 2.59 -9.55
CA VAL A 35 3.26 3.24 -9.94
C VAL A 35 3.06 4.75 -9.93
N SER A 36 3.85 5.44 -9.11
CA SER A 36 3.91 6.90 -9.12
C SER A 36 5.29 7.38 -8.65
N PRO A 37 6.13 7.92 -9.57
CA PRO A 37 7.54 8.23 -9.28
C PRO A 37 7.82 9.20 -8.10
N PRO A 38 7.03 10.25 -7.84
CA PRO A 38 7.33 11.19 -6.75
C PRO A 38 7.34 10.51 -5.37
N LEU A 39 8.45 10.67 -4.64
CA LEU A 39 8.69 10.06 -3.34
C LEU A 39 8.65 11.09 -2.20
N ASP A 40 8.32 10.65 -0.99
CA ASP A 40 8.56 11.38 0.25
C ASP A 40 10.04 11.31 0.69
N GLU A 41 10.38 12.01 1.77
CA GLU A 41 11.72 12.02 2.37
C GLU A 41 12.22 10.63 2.81
N GLN A 42 11.31 9.65 2.95
CA GLN A 42 11.64 8.27 3.31
C GLN A 42 11.70 7.33 2.08
N GLY A 43 11.67 7.88 0.86
CA GLY A 43 11.81 7.15 -0.39
C GLY A 43 10.56 6.34 -0.79
N ARG A 44 9.37 6.75 -0.34
CA ARG A 44 8.10 6.05 -0.65
C ARG A 44 7.24 6.90 -1.55
N SER A 45 6.56 6.25 -2.49
CA SER A 45 5.60 6.94 -3.35
C SER A 45 4.46 7.54 -2.51
N VAL A 46 4.33 8.87 -2.53
CA VAL A 46 3.28 9.60 -1.80
C VAL A 46 1.90 9.17 -2.31
N ARG A 47 1.71 9.24 -3.63
CA ARG A 47 0.46 8.83 -4.29
C ARG A 47 0.25 7.32 -4.23
N GLY A 48 1.32 6.52 -4.32
CA GLY A 48 1.25 5.07 -4.19
C GLY A 48 0.69 4.63 -2.83
N ARG A 49 1.12 5.28 -1.75
CA ARG A 49 0.57 5.03 -0.40
C ARG A 49 -0.91 5.40 -0.32
N LEU A 50 -1.29 6.60 -0.75
CA LEU A 50 -2.67 7.09 -0.68
C LEU A 50 -3.63 6.22 -1.50
N ALA A 51 -3.23 5.85 -2.72
CA ALA A 51 -4.02 4.96 -3.57
C ALA A 51 -4.17 3.56 -2.96
N SER A 52 -3.13 3.03 -2.32
CA SER A 52 -3.21 1.72 -1.65
C SER A 52 -4.16 1.73 -0.45
N GLU A 53 -4.18 2.82 0.31
CA GLU A 53 -5.11 3.02 1.43
C GLU A 53 -6.56 3.08 0.92
N ALA A 54 -6.83 3.91 -0.10
CA ALA A 54 -8.14 4.01 -0.73
C ALA A 54 -8.62 2.66 -1.31
N LEU A 55 -7.76 1.94 -2.03
CA LEU A 55 -8.09 0.59 -2.54
C LEU A 55 -8.43 -0.39 -1.42
N SER A 56 -7.73 -0.32 -0.29
CA SER A 56 -8.01 -1.20 0.84
C SER A 56 -9.37 -0.91 1.46
N ASP A 57 -9.73 0.37 1.61
CA ASP A 57 -11.00 0.81 2.15
C ASP A 57 -12.18 0.49 1.22
N GLU A 58 -12.08 0.88 -0.05
CA GLU A 58 -13.15 0.73 -1.03
C GLU A 58 -13.46 -0.74 -1.34
N LEU A 59 -12.47 -1.62 -1.27
CA LEU A 59 -12.61 -3.05 -1.60
C LEU A 59 -12.61 -3.96 -0.37
N HIS A 60 -12.62 -3.38 0.83
CA HIS A 60 -12.57 -4.08 2.12
C HIS A 60 -11.46 -5.15 2.17
N LEU A 61 -10.22 -4.75 1.85
CA LEU A 61 -9.07 -5.65 1.76
C LEU A 61 -8.22 -5.71 3.03
N HIS A 62 -8.56 -4.90 4.03
CA HIS A 62 -7.79 -4.82 5.27
C HIS A 62 -7.76 -6.18 5.99
N ALA A 63 -6.55 -6.71 6.26
CA ALA A 63 -6.36 -8.06 6.80
C ALA A 63 -6.81 -8.21 8.26
N PHE A 64 -6.92 -7.09 8.97
CA PHE A 64 -7.53 -7.04 10.30
C PHE A 64 -8.94 -6.48 10.17
N ALA A 65 -9.89 -7.02 10.93
CA ALA A 65 -11.26 -6.50 10.97
C ALA A 65 -11.21 -4.98 11.18
N ARG A 66 -11.84 -4.24 10.26
CA ARG A 66 -11.88 -2.78 10.22
C ARG A 66 -13.30 -2.32 10.50
#